data_AF-A0A7R9ZRV5-F1
#
_entry.id   AF-A0A7R9ZRV5-F1
#
_cell.length_a   1.000
_cell.length_b   1.000
_cell.length_c   1.000
_cell.angle_alpha   90.00
_cell.angle_beta   90.00
_cell.angle_gamma   90.00
#
_symmetry.space_group_name_H-M   'P 1'
#
loop_
_entity.id
_entity.type
_entity.pdbx_description
1 polymer ?
#
loop_
_entity_poly.entity_id
_entity_poly.type
_entity_poly.pdbx_seq_one_letter_code
_entity_poly.pdbx_strand_id
1 'polypeptide(L)'
;CGSKEFIKLYAYTLVEHPIFVLWDLDTMLLQPMDSLFDAMLHPSHTPTGKAARGRITVQYPPLPHRIAAFFTRDITSARPWELRQAVQGGFLVGRPCLAHFQLYLDIIRRAEYLPGRGNGTGWGGMGYGGFQGAMAFQGIVAYFYDQVIGSDAIASNSSTPVTHAATNRLDSSFRISSTSASATDGPQEAVELDVCLWNQVVADVVWRGPDDLEFYGQCRNHYQSSGCKDCRITPIDNVHSVHFTACKKPWECIQRRNLHKRPLERDREVTNETSCRQLRDRWFALRMDLEDRLEMVGIAKSRRDGQYQPDVFHGYCTGPNRRPDHYIPMNLPTNSSVLSSLYT
;
A
#
# COMPACT_ATOMS: atom_id res chain seq x y z
N CYS A 1 -12.92 -0.86 -8.71
CA CYS A 1 -12.24 -2.05 -8.15
C CYS A 1 -13.19 -3.24 -8.22
N GLY A 2 -12.69 -4.46 -8.42
CA GLY A 2 -13.48 -5.68 -8.59
C GLY A 2 -12.57 -6.86 -8.87
N SER A 3 -13.09 -7.96 -9.43
CA SER A 3 -12.32 -9.17 -9.74
C SER A 3 -11.10 -8.94 -10.63
N LYS A 4 -11.10 -7.88 -11.45
CA LYS A 4 -9.95 -7.47 -12.27
C LYS A 4 -8.71 -7.12 -11.44
N GLU A 5 -8.86 -6.72 -10.18
CA GLU A 5 -7.71 -6.42 -9.31
C GLU A 5 -6.89 -7.69 -8.99
N PHE A 6 -7.45 -8.89 -9.13
CA PHE A 6 -6.70 -10.13 -8.91
C PHE A 6 -5.58 -10.35 -9.94
N ILE A 7 -5.55 -9.59 -11.03
CA ILE A 7 -4.40 -9.59 -11.96
C ILE A 7 -3.09 -9.26 -11.22
N LYS A 8 -3.15 -8.45 -10.15
CA LYS A 8 -2.00 -8.09 -9.30
C LYS A 8 -1.35 -9.30 -8.64
N LEU A 9 -2.09 -10.39 -8.41
CA LEU A 9 -1.57 -11.62 -7.82
C LEU A 9 -0.64 -12.39 -8.76
N TYR A 10 -0.68 -12.13 -10.07
CA TYR A 10 0.27 -12.74 -11.00
C TYR A 10 1.71 -12.28 -10.76
N ALA A 11 1.95 -11.23 -9.97
CA ALA A 11 3.30 -10.87 -9.53
C ALA A 11 4.00 -12.03 -8.79
N TYR A 12 3.24 -12.91 -8.12
CA TYR A 12 3.82 -14.09 -7.45
C TYR A 12 4.31 -15.18 -8.43
N THR A 13 3.97 -15.11 -9.72
CA THR A 13 4.42 -16.08 -10.72
C THR A 13 5.75 -15.71 -11.37
N LEU A 14 6.29 -14.51 -11.08
CA LEU A 14 7.53 -13.98 -11.65
C LEU A 14 8.78 -14.59 -10.96
N VAL A 15 8.84 -15.91 -10.85
CA VAL A 15 9.84 -16.67 -10.06
C VAL A 15 11.28 -16.58 -10.57
N GLU A 16 11.48 -16.05 -11.78
CA GLU A 16 12.76 -15.67 -12.33
C GLU A 16 13.39 -14.45 -11.64
N HIS A 17 12.60 -13.68 -10.88
CA HIS A 17 13.06 -12.54 -10.11
C HIS A 17 13.10 -12.85 -8.60
N PRO A 18 14.10 -12.35 -7.86
CA PRO A 18 14.19 -12.61 -6.43
C PRO A 18 13.15 -11.84 -5.60
N ILE A 19 12.68 -10.71 -6.13
CA ILE A 19 11.66 -9.82 -5.57
C ILE A 19 10.83 -9.21 -6.70
N PHE A 20 9.58 -8.86 -6.41
CA PHE A 20 8.75 -8.00 -7.24
C PHE A 20 8.33 -6.75 -6.45
N VAL A 21 8.02 -5.68 -7.19
CA VAL A 21 7.46 -4.45 -6.63
C VAL A 21 6.19 -4.12 -7.41
N LEU A 22 5.08 -4.01 -6.69
CA LEU A 22 3.78 -3.68 -7.25
C LEU A 22 3.37 -2.29 -6.82
N TRP A 23 3.14 -1.42 -7.80
CA TRP A 23 2.59 -0.09 -7.60
C TRP A 23 1.39 0.19 -8.50
N ASP A 24 0.42 0.92 -7.96
CA ASP A 24 -0.60 1.57 -8.78
C ASP A 24 0.01 2.80 -9.49
N LEU A 25 -0.56 3.15 -10.64
CA LEU A 25 -0.07 4.26 -11.48
C LEU A 25 -0.22 5.64 -10.81
N ASP A 26 -1.06 5.76 -9.79
CA ASP A 26 -1.24 6.97 -8.98
C ASP A 26 -0.38 6.94 -7.70
N THR A 27 0.86 6.50 -7.87
CA THR A 27 1.93 6.49 -6.86
C THR A 27 3.06 7.45 -7.25
N MET A 28 3.71 8.07 -6.28
CA MET A 28 4.92 8.89 -6.45
C MET A 28 5.99 8.39 -5.48
N LEU A 29 7.22 8.24 -5.99
CA LEU A 29 8.40 7.94 -5.19
C LEU A 29 9.13 9.24 -4.85
N LEU A 30 9.45 9.42 -3.58
CA LEU A 30 10.11 10.60 -3.04
C LEU A 30 11.51 10.30 -2.52
N GLN A 31 11.78 9.07 -2.12
CA GLN A 31 13.09 8.60 -1.68
C GLN A 31 13.40 7.21 -2.23
N PRO A 32 14.68 6.82 -2.27
CA PRO A 32 15.09 5.46 -2.60
C PRO A 32 14.45 4.43 -1.66
N MET A 33 14.24 3.23 -2.20
CA MET A 33 13.60 2.10 -1.51
C MET A 33 14.53 0.89 -1.37
N ASP A 34 15.81 1.06 -1.69
CA ASP A 34 16.81 -0.02 -1.72
C ASP A 34 16.93 -0.75 -0.39
N SER A 35 16.71 -0.06 0.74
CA SER A 35 16.71 -0.69 2.06
C SER A 35 15.68 -1.82 2.17
N LEU A 36 14.51 -1.71 1.54
CA LEU A 36 13.52 -2.79 1.50
C LEU A 36 14.08 -3.99 0.71
N PHE A 37 14.67 -3.72 -0.45
CA PHE A 37 15.17 -4.75 -1.34
C PHE A 37 16.36 -5.48 -0.70
N ASP A 38 17.34 -4.72 -0.20
CA ASP A 38 18.52 -5.25 0.48
C ASP A 38 18.15 -6.07 1.71
N ALA A 39 17.15 -5.65 2.49
CA ALA A 39 16.68 -6.40 3.66
C ALA A 39 16.04 -7.74 3.29
N MET A 40 15.43 -7.83 2.11
CA MET A 40 14.92 -9.09 1.58
C MET A 40 16.06 -9.93 1.00
N LEU A 41 16.92 -9.35 0.16
CA LEU A 41 17.95 -10.05 -0.61
C LEU A 41 19.11 -10.56 0.25
N HIS A 42 19.47 -9.84 1.32
CA HIS A 42 20.60 -10.19 2.17
C HIS A 42 20.16 -10.80 3.51
N PRO A 43 20.83 -11.88 3.97
CA PRO A 43 20.55 -12.46 5.29
C PRO A 43 20.74 -11.43 6.41
N SER A 44 19.86 -11.49 7.42
CA SER A 44 19.81 -10.50 8.50
C SER A 44 21.07 -10.43 9.37
N HIS A 45 21.93 -11.46 9.34
CA HIS A 45 23.19 -11.50 10.10
C HIS A 45 24.37 -10.85 9.35
N THR A 46 24.25 -10.64 8.03
CA THR A 46 25.30 -10.01 7.21
C THR A 46 25.38 -8.49 7.47
N PRO A 47 26.53 -7.83 7.28
CA PRO A 47 26.65 -6.37 7.44
C PRO A 47 25.64 -5.60 6.59
N THR A 48 25.47 -5.97 5.32
CA THR A 48 24.51 -5.34 4.40
C THR A 48 23.07 -5.54 4.87
N GLY A 49 22.69 -6.77 5.23
CA GLY A 49 21.35 -7.06 5.74
C GLY A 49 21.02 -6.30 7.03
N LYS A 50 21.98 -6.21 7.97
CA LYS A 50 21.82 -5.43 9.21
C LYS A 50 21.64 -3.94 8.90
N ALA A 51 22.49 -3.37 8.05
CA ALA A 51 22.43 -1.96 7.67
C ALA A 51 21.15 -1.60 6.93
N ALA A 52 20.66 -2.47 6.04
CA ALA A 52 19.39 -2.30 5.36
C ALA A 52 18.23 -2.28 6.34
N ARG A 53 18.13 -3.29 7.21
CA ARG A 53 17.06 -3.43 8.22
C ARG A 53 17.03 -2.30 9.23
N GLY A 54 18.19 -1.78 9.63
CA GLY A 54 18.29 -0.62 10.52
C GLY A 54 17.76 0.69 9.91
N ARG A 55 17.58 0.76 8.59
CA ARG A 55 17.04 1.93 7.87
C ARG A 55 15.53 1.81 7.57
N ILE A 56 14.89 0.69 7.89
CA ILE A 56 13.47 0.47 7.60
C ILE A 56 12.63 0.85 8.82
N THR A 57 11.75 1.83 8.65
CA THR A 57 10.72 2.12 9.64
C THR A 57 9.53 1.20 9.42
N VAL A 58 9.31 0.29 10.37
CA VAL A 58 8.18 -0.66 10.37
C VAL A 58 7.10 -0.25 11.35
N GLN A 59 5.89 -0.76 11.13
CA GLN A 59 4.79 -0.57 12.05
C GLN A 59 4.96 -1.41 13.32
N TYR A 60 5.48 -2.63 13.18
CA TYR A 60 5.66 -3.59 14.27
C TYR A 60 7.09 -4.15 14.27
N PRO A 61 7.98 -3.69 15.16
CA PRO A 61 9.29 -4.29 15.35
C PRO A 61 9.22 -5.53 16.29
N PRO A 62 10.20 -6.44 16.24
CA PRO A 62 11.37 -6.47 15.36
C PRO A 62 11.07 -7.03 13.96
N LEU A 63 11.97 -6.82 13.01
CA LEU A 63 11.91 -7.43 11.68
C LEU A 63 12.23 -8.94 11.73
N PRO A 64 11.48 -9.80 11.01
CA PRO A 64 11.72 -11.24 10.97
C PRO A 64 13.01 -11.57 10.21
N HIS A 65 13.64 -12.72 10.50
CA HIS A 65 14.90 -13.11 9.84
C HIS A 65 14.75 -13.19 8.32
N ARG A 66 13.63 -13.74 7.82
CA ARG A 66 13.28 -13.80 6.40
C ARG A 66 11.97 -13.06 6.14
N ILE A 67 12.01 -12.10 5.23
CA ILE A 67 10.87 -11.26 4.88
C ILE A 67 10.25 -11.79 3.59
N ALA A 68 8.97 -12.17 3.64
CA ALA A 68 8.20 -12.58 2.46
C ALA A 68 7.70 -11.37 1.67
N ALA A 69 7.24 -10.34 2.38
CA ALA A 69 6.66 -9.14 1.78
C ALA A 69 6.77 -7.93 2.69
N PHE A 70 6.71 -6.75 2.09
CA PHE A 70 6.41 -5.48 2.73
C PHE A 70 5.11 -4.91 2.18
N PHE A 71 4.25 -4.41 3.06
CA PHE A 71 3.00 -3.75 2.69
C PHE A 71 2.67 -2.64 3.68
N THR A 72 1.65 -1.83 3.38
CA THR A 72 1.04 -0.91 4.34
C THR A 72 -0.46 -1.17 4.45
N ARG A 73 -1.07 -0.81 5.58
CA ARG A 73 -2.53 -0.90 5.74
C ARG A 73 -3.25 0.23 5.03
N ASP A 74 -4.41 -0.09 4.47
CA ASP A 74 -5.33 0.90 3.92
C ASP A 74 -6.20 1.50 5.03
N ILE A 75 -5.61 2.46 5.73
CA ILE A 75 -6.29 3.23 6.78
C ILE A 75 -7.41 4.13 6.23
N THR A 76 -7.53 4.29 4.91
CA THR A 76 -8.56 5.14 4.28
C THR A 76 -9.82 4.40 3.86
N SER A 77 -9.71 3.10 3.59
CA SER A 77 -10.84 2.28 3.12
C SER A 77 -11.61 1.61 4.25
N ALA A 78 -10.94 1.32 5.37
CA ALA A 78 -11.58 0.84 6.59
C ALA A 78 -12.21 2.02 7.36
N ARG A 79 -13.36 1.78 8.01
CA ARG A 79 -13.89 2.80 8.94
C ARG A 79 -12.95 2.88 10.13
N PRO A 80 -12.95 4.02 10.84
CA PRO A 80 -12.13 4.18 12.02
C PRO A 80 -12.29 3.01 12.97
N TRP A 81 -13.50 2.47 13.14
CA TRP A 81 -13.81 1.46 14.15
C TRP A 81 -13.52 -0.03 13.83
N GLU A 82 -12.86 -0.34 12.71
CA GLU A 82 -12.65 -1.72 12.30
C GLU A 82 -11.33 -2.30 12.78
N LEU A 83 -11.40 -3.41 13.51
CA LEU A 83 -10.26 -4.17 14.03
C LEU A 83 -9.32 -4.65 12.90
N ARG A 84 -9.91 -5.06 11.76
CA ARG A 84 -9.17 -5.56 10.60
C ARG A 84 -9.13 -4.49 9.53
N GLN A 85 -7.92 -4.29 9.00
CA GLN A 85 -7.67 -3.33 7.94
C GLN A 85 -7.19 -4.07 6.69
N ALA A 86 -7.62 -3.57 5.54
CA ALA A 86 -7.11 -4.00 4.25
C ALA A 86 -5.61 -3.67 4.13
N VAL A 87 -4.92 -4.31 3.19
CA VAL A 87 -3.67 -3.76 2.68
C VAL A 87 -3.97 -2.66 1.67
N GLN A 88 -3.10 -1.68 1.56
CA GLN A 88 -3.20 -0.67 0.52
C GLN A 88 -2.84 -1.33 -0.82
N GLY A 89 -3.84 -1.41 -1.71
CA GLY A 89 -3.75 -2.25 -2.92
C GLY A 89 -2.84 -1.74 -4.04
N GLY A 90 -2.28 -0.55 -3.90
CA GLY A 90 -1.32 0.05 -4.82
C GLY A 90 0.12 -0.02 -4.33
N PHE A 91 0.42 -0.81 -3.29
CA PHE A 91 1.78 -1.02 -2.81
C PHE A 91 1.98 -2.42 -2.21
N LEU A 92 2.88 -3.18 -2.81
CA LEU A 92 3.38 -4.43 -2.26
C LEU A 92 4.78 -4.70 -2.79
N VAL A 93 5.74 -4.94 -1.89
CA VAL A 93 7.04 -5.53 -2.25
C VAL A 93 7.00 -6.97 -1.79
N GLY A 94 7.30 -7.94 -2.64
CA GLY A 94 7.13 -9.34 -2.29
C GLY A 94 8.14 -10.26 -2.95
N ARG A 95 8.29 -11.46 -2.39
CA ARG A 95 8.99 -12.57 -3.06
C ARG A 95 8.03 -13.34 -3.95
N PRO A 96 8.35 -13.53 -5.24
CA PRO A 96 7.60 -14.47 -6.08
C PRO A 96 7.58 -15.87 -5.46
N CYS A 97 6.41 -16.51 -5.47
CA CYS A 97 6.21 -17.85 -4.89
C CYS A 97 4.97 -18.49 -5.52
N LEU A 98 5.18 -19.50 -6.39
CA LEU A 98 4.08 -20.22 -7.03
C LEU A 98 3.15 -20.90 -6.02
N ALA A 99 3.68 -21.37 -4.87
CA ALA A 99 2.85 -21.93 -3.81
C ALA A 99 1.91 -20.89 -3.21
N HIS A 100 2.39 -19.67 -2.93
CA HIS A 100 1.53 -18.57 -2.47
C HIS A 100 0.48 -18.21 -3.53
N PHE A 101 0.87 -18.17 -4.81
CA PHE A 101 -0.07 -17.91 -5.90
C PHE A 101 -1.19 -18.96 -5.96
N GLN A 102 -0.86 -20.24 -5.86
CA GLN A 102 -1.89 -21.30 -5.84
C GLN A 102 -2.79 -21.19 -4.61
N LEU A 103 -2.23 -20.90 -3.42
CA LEU A 103 -3.04 -20.67 -2.22
C LEU A 103 -4.04 -19.52 -2.41
N TYR A 104 -3.64 -18.40 -3.02
CA TYR A 104 -4.56 -17.33 -3.38
C TYR A 104 -5.67 -17.82 -4.32
N LEU A 105 -5.32 -18.56 -5.38
CA LEU A 105 -6.32 -19.09 -6.31
C LEU A 105 -7.31 -20.03 -5.61
N ASP A 106 -6.84 -20.86 -4.70
CA ASP A 106 -7.68 -21.80 -3.97
C ASP A 106 -8.63 -21.08 -3.01
N ILE A 107 -8.18 -20.02 -2.32
CA ILE A 107 -9.05 -19.17 -1.49
C ILE A 107 -10.13 -18.50 -2.35
N ILE A 108 -9.73 -17.92 -3.49
CA ILE A 108 -10.65 -17.20 -4.39
C ILE A 108 -11.69 -18.17 -4.98
N ARG A 109 -11.27 -19.34 -5.46
CA ARG A 109 -12.15 -20.33 -6.11
C ARG A 109 -13.15 -20.96 -5.15
N ARG A 110 -12.78 -21.13 -3.88
CA ARG A 110 -13.71 -21.57 -2.84
C ARG A 110 -14.76 -20.53 -2.47
N ALA A 111 -14.59 -19.29 -2.93
CA ALA A 111 -15.49 -18.17 -2.66
C ALA A 111 -15.77 -17.98 -1.16
N GLU A 112 -14.74 -18.12 -0.33
CA GLU A 112 -14.80 -17.97 1.14
C GLU A 112 -14.93 -16.49 1.57
N TYR A 113 -15.78 -15.72 0.88
CA TYR A 113 -16.05 -14.32 1.20
C TYR A 113 -17.49 -14.15 1.67
N LEU A 114 -17.66 -13.78 2.94
CA LEU A 114 -18.96 -13.43 3.51
C LEU A 114 -19.25 -11.93 3.32
N PRO A 115 -20.33 -11.54 2.63
CA PRO A 115 -20.65 -10.13 2.45
C PRO A 115 -20.99 -9.47 3.78
N GLY A 116 -20.77 -8.17 3.88
CA GLY A 116 -21.06 -7.39 5.08
C GLY A 116 -19.80 -6.79 5.69
N ARG A 117 -19.92 -6.39 6.96
CA ARG A 117 -18.93 -5.62 7.70
C ARG A 117 -18.85 -6.13 9.15
N GLY A 118 -17.67 -6.08 9.75
CA GLY A 118 -17.43 -6.54 11.11
C GLY A 118 -16.84 -7.95 11.20
N ASN A 119 -16.53 -8.39 12.42
CA ASN A 119 -15.63 -9.53 12.70
C ASN A 119 -16.04 -10.87 12.10
N GLY A 120 -17.32 -11.10 11.81
CA GLY A 120 -17.84 -12.34 11.20
C GLY A 120 -18.01 -12.30 9.68
N THR A 121 -17.44 -11.31 9.00
CA THR A 121 -17.63 -11.06 7.55
C THR A 121 -16.30 -11.06 6.80
N GLY A 122 -16.35 -10.93 5.48
CA GLY A 122 -15.18 -10.89 4.61
C GLY A 122 -14.55 -12.26 4.37
N TRP A 123 -13.28 -12.26 3.98
CA TRP A 123 -12.53 -13.49 3.74
C TRP A 123 -12.43 -14.36 4.99
N GLY A 124 -12.75 -15.64 4.85
CA GLY A 124 -12.81 -16.61 5.93
C GLY A 124 -13.84 -16.30 7.02
N GLY A 125 -14.69 -15.27 6.84
CA GLY A 125 -15.55 -14.75 7.89
C GLY A 125 -14.79 -14.15 9.08
N MET A 126 -13.58 -13.60 8.86
CA MET A 126 -12.66 -13.16 9.91
C MET A 126 -12.51 -11.63 10.04
N GLY A 127 -13.41 -10.86 9.44
CA GLY A 127 -13.42 -9.40 9.50
C GLY A 127 -12.72 -8.69 8.33
N TYR A 128 -12.22 -9.42 7.34
CA TYR A 128 -11.59 -8.87 6.14
C TYR A 128 -12.63 -8.47 5.08
N GLY A 129 -13.68 -7.76 5.51
CA GLY A 129 -14.90 -7.46 4.75
C GLY A 129 -15.39 -6.03 4.96
N GLY A 130 -16.21 -5.52 4.03
CA GLY A 130 -16.99 -4.30 4.28
C GLY A 130 -16.26 -2.97 4.09
N PHE A 131 -15.08 -3.00 3.47
CA PHE A 131 -14.33 -1.83 3.01
C PHE A 131 -14.09 -1.86 1.49
N GLN A 132 -13.68 -0.73 0.91
CA GLN A 132 -13.40 -0.64 -0.52
C GLN A 132 -12.27 -1.60 -0.90
N GLY A 133 -12.55 -2.50 -1.86
CA GLY A 133 -11.58 -3.53 -2.27
C GLY A 133 -11.51 -4.76 -1.37
N ALA A 134 -12.40 -4.89 -0.37
CA ALA A 134 -12.44 -6.05 0.52
C ALA A 134 -12.57 -7.37 -0.24
N MET A 135 -13.49 -7.46 -1.20
CA MET A 135 -13.69 -8.67 -2.01
C MET A 135 -12.64 -8.85 -3.11
N ALA A 136 -11.61 -8.01 -3.15
CA ALA A 136 -10.59 -7.94 -4.19
C ALA A 136 -9.19 -8.03 -3.58
N PHE A 137 -8.18 -7.48 -4.26
CA PHE A 137 -6.78 -7.55 -3.85
C PHE A 137 -6.53 -7.05 -2.41
N GLN A 138 -7.11 -5.90 -2.03
CA GLN A 138 -6.87 -5.30 -0.71
C GLN A 138 -7.28 -6.20 0.46
N GLY A 139 -8.47 -6.81 0.37
CA GLY A 139 -8.95 -7.67 1.46
C GLY A 139 -8.32 -9.05 1.44
N ILE A 140 -8.10 -9.66 0.26
CA ILE A 140 -7.55 -11.02 0.21
C ILE A 140 -6.08 -11.05 0.63
N VAL A 141 -5.29 -10.04 0.27
CA VAL A 141 -3.87 -9.98 0.66
C VAL A 141 -3.74 -9.72 2.16
N ALA A 142 -4.62 -8.90 2.74
CA ALA A 142 -4.68 -8.73 4.19
C ALA A 142 -5.01 -10.05 4.90
N TYR A 143 -6.06 -10.75 4.44
CA TYR A 143 -6.43 -12.05 4.98
C TYR A 143 -5.30 -13.08 4.85
N PHE A 144 -4.67 -13.15 3.68
CA PHE A 144 -3.60 -14.10 3.39
C PHE A 144 -2.41 -13.93 4.33
N TYR A 145 -1.90 -12.70 4.49
CA TYR A 145 -0.74 -12.47 5.33
C TYR A 145 -1.06 -12.57 6.83
N ASP A 146 -2.25 -12.18 7.24
CA ASP A 146 -2.61 -12.22 8.65
C ASP A 146 -3.04 -13.63 9.13
N GLN A 147 -3.70 -14.41 8.27
CA GLN A 147 -4.39 -15.65 8.69
C GLN A 147 -3.88 -16.91 7.99
N VAL A 148 -3.29 -16.82 6.80
CA VAL A 148 -2.85 -18.00 6.06
C VAL A 148 -1.37 -18.24 6.30
N ILE A 149 -0.53 -17.22 6.10
CA ILE A 149 0.92 -17.34 6.30
C ILE A 149 1.33 -16.93 7.72
N GLY A 150 0.63 -15.99 8.35
CA GLY A 150 0.93 -15.53 9.72
C GLY A 150 0.66 -16.58 10.82
N SER A 151 -0.25 -17.52 10.58
CA SER A 151 -0.69 -18.52 11.56
C SER A 151 0.33 -19.63 11.82
N ASP A 152 1.17 -19.96 10.84
CA ASP A 152 2.17 -21.01 10.97
C ASP A 152 3.36 -20.61 11.86
N ALA A 153 3.54 -19.30 12.14
CA ALA A 153 4.57 -18.79 13.03
C ALA A 153 4.22 -18.94 14.54
N ILE A 154 2.95 -19.16 14.90
CA ILE A 154 2.51 -19.27 16.30
C ILE A 154 2.27 -20.73 16.73
N ALA A 155 2.10 -21.65 15.79
CA ALA A 155 1.70 -23.03 16.09
C ALA A 155 2.83 -23.98 16.56
N SER A 156 4.06 -23.52 16.76
CA SER A 156 5.18 -24.40 17.14
C SER A 156 5.47 -24.50 18.64
N ASN A 157 4.65 -23.96 19.55
CA ASN A 157 4.96 -24.09 21.00
C ASN A 157 3.78 -23.94 21.99
N SER A 158 2.61 -24.51 21.71
CA SER A 158 1.53 -24.53 22.72
C SER A 158 0.73 -25.83 22.67
N SER A 159 1.11 -26.78 23.53
CA SER A 159 0.34 -27.99 23.84
C SER A 159 -0.86 -27.66 24.75
N THR A 160 -1.77 -26.83 24.25
CA THR A 160 -3.09 -26.59 24.85
C THR A 160 -4.14 -26.50 23.74
N PRO A 161 -5.19 -27.34 23.78
CA PRO A 161 -6.22 -27.32 22.75
C PRO A 161 -7.11 -26.10 22.92
N VAL A 162 -6.91 -25.07 22.11
CA VAL A 162 -7.92 -24.03 21.92
C VAL A 162 -8.99 -24.61 21.01
N THR A 163 -10.19 -24.83 21.56
CA THR A 163 -11.39 -25.19 20.82
C THR A 163 -11.83 -24.02 19.93
N HIS A 164 -11.25 -23.91 18.74
CA HIS A 164 -11.74 -23.05 17.67
C HIS A 164 -12.77 -23.79 16.82
N ALA A 165 -14.04 -23.48 17.01
CA ALA A 165 -15.17 -24.05 16.27
C ALA A 165 -15.33 -23.51 14.82
N ALA A 166 -14.23 -23.16 14.15
CA ALA A 166 -14.27 -22.67 12.75
C ALA A 166 -13.16 -23.24 11.85
N THR A 167 -12.35 -24.19 12.31
CA THR A 167 -11.24 -24.77 11.51
C THR A 167 -11.54 -26.14 10.90
N ASN A 168 -12.70 -26.75 11.12
CA ASN A 168 -13.01 -28.10 10.61
C ASN A 168 -13.57 -28.15 9.18
N ARG A 169 -13.03 -27.34 8.26
CA ARG A 169 -13.24 -27.55 6.81
C ARG A 169 -12.08 -27.11 5.91
N LEU A 170 -10.87 -27.00 6.45
CA LEU A 170 -9.67 -27.25 5.64
C LEU A 170 -9.48 -28.76 5.67
N ASP A 171 -9.88 -29.41 4.59
CA ASP A 171 -9.70 -30.85 4.42
C ASP A 171 -8.21 -31.20 4.69
N SER A 172 -7.99 -32.08 5.66
CA SER A 172 -6.67 -32.58 6.07
C SER A 172 -5.88 -33.26 4.95
N SER A 173 -6.49 -33.40 3.77
CA SER A 173 -5.89 -33.93 2.54
C SER A 173 -4.94 -32.94 1.84
N PHE A 174 -4.97 -31.64 2.16
CA PHE A 174 -4.05 -30.66 1.57
C PHE A 174 -2.87 -30.33 2.50
N ARG A 175 -2.10 -31.35 2.89
CA ARG A 175 -0.71 -31.11 3.30
C ARG A 175 0.07 -30.79 2.03
N ILE A 176 0.49 -29.54 1.88
CA ILE A 176 1.50 -29.19 0.89
C ILE A 176 2.72 -30.07 1.22
N SER A 177 2.95 -31.09 0.41
CA SER A 177 4.21 -31.81 0.40
C SER A 177 5.26 -30.77 0.04
N SER A 178 6.04 -30.36 1.03
CA SER A 178 7.16 -29.46 0.89
C SER A 178 8.24 -30.13 0.05
N THR A 179 8.05 -30.15 -1.27
CA THR A 179 9.12 -30.51 -2.19
C THR A 179 10.16 -29.38 -2.17
N SER A 180 11.24 -29.64 -1.42
CA SER A 180 12.55 -28.99 -1.49
C SER A 180 12.62 -27.47 -1.31
N ALA A 181 11.92 -26.90 -0.33
CA ALA A 181 12.41 -25.69 0.32
C ALA A 181 13.41 -26.13 1.40
N SER A 182 14.67 -25.68 1.31
CA SER A 182 15.71 -25.96 2.30
C SER A 182 15.17 -25.74 3.71
N ALA A 183 15.24 -26.76 4.58
CA ALA A 183 14.78 -26.75 5.97
C ALA A 183 15.52 -25.74 6.88
N THR A 184 16.34 -24.84 6.32
CA THR A 184 17.09 -23.80 7.00
C THR A 184 16.42 -22.43 6.98
N ASP A 185 15.34 -22.26 6.21
CA ASP A 185 14.61 -21.01 6.15
C ASP A 185 13.41 -21.07 7.10
N GLY A 186 13.49 -20.34 8.22
CA GLY A 186 12.38 -20.18 9.16
C GLY A 186 11.12 -19.57 8.52
N PRO A 187 10.01 -19.43 9.30
CA PRO A 187 8.75 -18.93 8.80
C PRO A 187 8.96 -17.58 8.09
N GLN A 188 8.45 -17.49 6.86
CA GLN A 188 8.49 -16.24 6.11
C GLN A 188 7.36 -15.36 6.60
N GLU A 189 7.71 -14.18 7.09
CA GLU A 189 6.72 -13.24 7.62
C GLU A 189 6.61 -12.03 6.71
N ALA A 190 5.38 -11.53 6.58
CA ALA A 190 5.13 -10.26 5.94
C ALA A 190 5.28 -9.14 6.97
N VAL A 191 5.81 -8.01 6.52
CA VAL A 191 6.14 -6.88 7.36
C VAL A 191 5.25 -5.71 6.98
N GLU A 192 4.52 -5.20 7.97
CA GLU A 192 3.81 -3.95 7.84
C GLU A 192 4.77 -2.76 8.03
N LEU A 193 4.87 -1.91 7.02
CA LEU A 193 5.67 -0.69 7.05
C LEU A 193 4.92 0.44 7.76
N ASP A 194 5.67 1.43 8.28
CA ASP A 194 5.08 2.65 8.84
C ASP A 194 4.32 3.42 7.74
N VAL A 195 2.98 3.40 7.81
CA VAL A 195 2.08 3.99 6.82
C VAL A 195 2.25 5.52 6.70
N CYS A 196 2.86 6.18 7.68
CA CYS A 196 3.14 7.60 7.57
C CYS A 196 4.32 7.91 6.65
N LEU A 197 5.26 6.97 6.50
CA LEU A 197 6.50 7.15 5.75
C LEU A 197 6.48 6.39 4.42
N TRP A 198 5.81 5.24 4.38
CA TRP A 198 5.72 4.39 3.21
C TRP A 198 4.31 4.40 2.67
N ASN A 199 4.18 4.53 1.35
CA ASN A 199 2.90 4.50 0.66
C ASN A 199 1.84 5.40 1.33
N GLN A 200 2.30 6.60 1.72
CA GLN A 200 1.52 7.56 2.49
C GLN A 200 0.30 8.01 1.68
N VAL A 201 -0.86 8.00 2.34
CA VAL A 201 -2.14 8.42 1.77
C VAL A 201 -2.69 9.70 2.40
N VAL A 202 -1.91 10.40 3.25
CA VAL A 202 -2.30 11.61 4.01
C VAL A 202 -3.57 11.37 4.81
N ALA A 203 -3.60 10.26 5.53
CA ALA A 203 -4.78 9.87 6.29
C ALA A 203 -4.45 9.71 7.77
N ASP A 204 -5.38 10.13 8.63
CA ASP A 204 -5.20 9.97 10.08
C ASP A 204 -5.18 8.48 10.47
N VAL A 205 -4.21 8.10 11.31
CA VAL A 205 -4.09 6.76 11.91
C VAL A 205 -4.75 6.68 13.29
N VAL A 206 -5.30 7.78 13.79
CA VAL A 206 -6.08 7.81 15.04
C VAL A 206 -7.52 7.37 14.77
N TRP A 207 -8.11 6.65 15.71
CA TRP A 207 -9.54 6.36 15.73
C TRP A 207 -10.31 7.60 16.18
N ARG A 208 -10.83 8.37 15.23
CA ARG A 208 -11.71 9.51 15.49
C ARG A 208 -13.17 9.16 15.20
N GLY A 209 -13.68 8.11 15.85
CA GLY A 209 -15.11 7.78 15.81
C GLY A 209 -15.92 8.68 16.75
N PRO A 210 -17.23 8.41 16.94
CA PRO A 210 -17.97 8.94 18.09
C PRO A 210 -17.24 8.69 19.42
N ASP A 211 -17.30 9.66 20.35
CA ASP A 211 -16.59 9.63 21.64
C ASP A 211 -16.96 8.42 22.52
N ASP A 212 -18.08 7.74 22.23
CA ASP A 212 -18.58 6.56 22.95
C ASP A 212 -18.02 5.23 22.44
N LEU A 213 -17.15 5.24 21.42
CA LEU A 213 -16.51 4.02 20.93
C LEU A 213 -15.30 3.62 21.77
N GLU A 214 -15.17 2.31 22.02
CA GLU A 214 -14.13 1.67 22.83
C GLU A 214 -12.68 2.12 22.49
N PHE A 215 -12.44 2.46 21.22
CA PHE A 215 -11.12 2.79 20.70
C PHE A 215 -10.94 4.28 20.38
N TYR A 216 -11.87 5.15 20.76
CA TYR A 216 -11.76 6.58 20.48
C TYR A 216 -10.44 7.17 20.99
N GLY A 217 -9.75 7.93 20.14
CA GLY A 217 -8.46 8.56 20.45
C GLY A 217 -7.27 7.60 20.49
N GLN A 218 -7.49 6.29 20.31
CA GLN A 218 -6.40 5.30 20.24
C GLN A 218 -5.78 5.25 18.84
N CYS A 219 -4.63 4.58 18.71
CA CYS A 219 -4.02 4.33 17.41
C CYS A 219 -4.69 3.15 16.71
N ARG A 220 -4.79 3.20 15.38
CA ARG A 220 -5.20 2.08 14.50
C ARG A 220 -4.40 0.81 14.68
N ASN A 221 -3.22 0.93 15.24
CA ASN A 221 -2.43 -0.19 15.68
C ASN A 221 -2.67 -0.36 17.17
N HIS A 222 -3.55 -1.31 17.51
CA HIS A 222 -4.03 -1.65 18.87
C HIS A 222 -2.97 -1.82 19.97
N TYR A 223 -1.67 -1.71 19.66
CA TYR A 223 -0.55 -2.10 20.50
C TYR A 223 0.29 -0.95 21.05
N GLN A 224 0.10 0.30 20.63
CA GLN A 224 0.84 1.44 21.20
C GLN A 224 -0.12 2.45 21.85
N SER A 225 -0.15 2.44 23.17
CA SER A 225 -0.93 3.36 24.00
C SER A 225 -0.30 4.76 24.15
N SER A 226 0.88 5.01 23.59
CA SER A 226 1.54 6.32 23.66
C SER A 226 1.98 6.82 22.28
N GLY A 227 1.29 7.88 21.82
CA GLY A 227 1.73 8.74 20.71
C GLY A 227 1.48 8.20 19.30
N CYS A 228 0.23 8.24 18.82
CA CYS A 228 -0.02 7.99 17.40
C CYS A 228 0.63 9.09 16.55
N LYS A 229 1.40 8.71 15.53
CA LYS A 229 1.91 9.67 14.55
C LYS A 229 0.76 10.19 13.70
N ASP A 230 0.53 11.49 13.65
CA ASP A 230 -0.41 12.06 12.69
C ASP A 230 0.23 12.12 11.31
N CYS A 231 -0.04 11.09 10.49
CA CYS A 231 0.39 10.99 9.11
C CYS A 231 0.04 12.23 8.26
N ARG A 232 -1.01 12.97 8.63
CA ARG A 232 -1.46 14.15 7.88
C ARG A 232 -0.55 15.37 8.06
N ILE A 233 0.42 15.33 8.97
CA ILE A 233 1.41 16.40 9.17
C ILE A 233 2.84 15.88 9.04
N THR A 234 3.01 14.68 8.46
CA THR A 234 4.34 14.12 8.23
C THR A 234 5.10 14.99 7.23
N PRO A 235 6.32 15.46 7.56
CA PRO A 235 7.14 16.21 6.61
C PRO A 235 7.40 15.40 5.35
N ILE A 236 7.21 16.00 4.18
CA ILE A 236 7.32 15.30 2.88
C ILE A 236 8.72 14.74 2.66
N ASP A 237 9.75 15.43 3.16
CA ASP A 237 11.15 14.99 3.06
C ASP A 237 11.45 13.70 3.84
N ASN A 238 10.53 13.27 4.71
CA ASN A 238 10.62 12.00 5.43
C ASN A 238 9.82 10.87 4.76
N VAL A 239 8.98 11.18 3.76
CA VAL A 239 8.12 10.21 3.09
C VAL A 239 8.91 9.55 1.94
N HIS A 240 8.86 8.23 1.85
CA HIS A 240 9.51 7.46 0.78
C HIS A 240 8.63 7.33 -0.45
N SER A 241 7.34 7.06 -0.26
CA SER A 241 6.38 6.93 -1.35
C SER A 241 4.99 7.38 -0.92
N VAL A 242 4.20 7.82 -1.90
CA VAL A 242 2.88 8.41 -1.71
C VAL A 242 1.92 7.80 -2.68
N HIS A 243 0.70 7.50 -2.23
CA HIS A 243 -0.38 7.08 -3.10
C HIS A 243 -1.54 8.09 -3.04
N PHE A 244 -1.98 8.55 -4.22
CA PHE A 244 -2.94 9.64 -4.35
C PHE A 244 -4.41 9.24 -4.10
N THR A 245 -4.65 8.16 -3.36
CA THR A 245 -6.01 7.66 -3.06
C THR A 245 -6.83 8.71 -2.31
N ALA A 246 -6.26 9.35 -1.27
CA ALA A 246 -6.98 10.36 -0.49
C ALA A 246 -6.88 11.75 -1.11
N CYS A 247 -5.68 12.15 -1.54
CA CYS A 247 -5.41 13.47 -2.11
C CYS A 247 -5.97 13.69 -3.52
N LYS A 248 -6.57 12.66 -4.14
CA LYS A 248 -6.93 12.64 -5.57
C LYS A 248 -5.70 12.74 -6.47
N LYS A 249 -5.86 12.22 -7.68
CA LYS A 249 -4.81 12.15 -8.68
C LYS A 249 -4.37 13.57 -9.10
N PRO A 250 -3.07 13.87 -9.19
CA PRO A 250 -2.56 15.22 -9.50
C PRO A 250 -3.11 15.77 -10.81
N TRP A 251 -3.24 14.93 -11.82
CA TRP A 251 -3.77 15.27 -13.15
C TRP A 251 -5.28 15.55 -13.19
N GLU A 252 -5.98 15.45 -12.07
CA GLU A 252 -7.38 15.90 -12.01
C GLU A 252 -7.50 17.42 -11.77
N CYS A 253 -6.40 18.13 -11.47
CA CYS A 253 -6.39 19.58 -11.20
C CYS A 253 -7.45 20.04 -10.17
N ILE A 254 -7.80 19.19 -9.19
CA ILE A 254 -8.87 19.48 -8.22
C ILE A 254 -8.28 20.05 -6.94
N GLN A 255 -8.53 21.31 -6.61
CA GLN A 255 -8.46 21.73 -5.20
C GLN A 255 -9.86 21.64 -4.56
N ARG A 256 -9.95 21.23 -3.29
CA ARG A 256 -11.24 21.12 -2.59
C ARG A 256 -11.78 22.52 -2.31
N ARG A 257 -12.43 23.15 -3.29
CA ARG A 257 -13.21 24.37 -3.03
C ARG A 257 -14.50 23.98 -2.29
N ASN A 258 -14.63 24.46 -1.04
CA ASN A 258 -15.86 24.64 -0.27
C ASN A 258 -17.01 23.66 -0.62
N LEU A 259 -16.92 22.44 -0.08
CA LEU A 259 -17.98 21.44 -0.09
C LEU A 259 -19.12 21.83 0.88
N HIS A 260 -19.77 22.97 0.68
CA HIS A 260 -21.09 23.20 1.28
C HIS A 260 -22.20 22.43 0.55
N LYS A 261 -21.89 21.80 -0.60
CA LYS A 261 -22.85 21.05 -1.39
C LYS A 261 -22.38 19.60 -1.54
N ARG A 262 -22.78 18.81 -0.53
CA ARG A 262 -22.68 17.35 -0.40
C ARG A 262 -21.28 16.80 -0.10
N PRO A 263 -21.00 16.49 1.18
CA PRO A 263 -19.84 15.72 1.54
C PRO A 263 -20.05 14.30 0.99
N LEU A 264 -19.33 13.94 -0.06
CA LEU A 264 -18.79 12.59 -0.05
C LEU A 264 -17.78 12.61 1.10
N GLU A 265 -18.21 12.12 2.25
CA GLU A 265 -17.54 11.98 3.55
C GLU A 265 -16.10 11.45 3.40
N ARG A 266 -15.19 12.30 2.99
CA ARG A 266 -13.81 12.21 3.45
C ARG A 266 -13.58 13.48 4.21
N ASP A 267 -13.87 13.35 5.49
CA ASP A 267 -13.88 14.42 6.45
C ASP A 267 -12.60 15.24 6.39
N ARG A 268 -12.68 16.55 6.69
CA ARG A 268 -11.45 17.33 6.95
C ARG A 268 -10.65 16.73 8.10
N GLU A 269 -11.31 15.94 8.94
CA GLU A 269 -10.70 15.16 10.00
C GLU A 269 -9.84 14.00 9.49
N VAL A 270 -10.09 13.47 8.29
CA VAL A 270 -9.34 12.31 7.77
C VAL A 270 -8.13 12.74 6.95
N THR A 271 -8.16 13.88 6.27
CA THR A 271 -7.10 14.30 5.31
C THR A 271 -6.72 15.77 5.48
N ASN A 272 -5.42 16.07 5.44
CA ASN A 272 -4.92 17.45 5.49
C ASN A 272 -4.72 18.03 4.08
N GLU A 273 -5.51 19.05 3.76
CA GLU A 273 -5.48 19.73 2.45
C GLU A 273 -4.12 20.40 2.17
N THR A 274 -3.45 20.92 3.20
CA THR A 274 -2.12 21.50 3.08
C THR A 274 -1.11 20.45 2.63
N SER A 275 -1.10 19.28 3.26
CA SER A 275 -0.19 18.19 2.88
C SER A 275 -0.52 17.64 1.49
N CYS A 276 -1.81 17.48 1.14
CA CYS A 276 -2.18 17.12 -0.22
C CYS A 276 -1.75 18.16 -1.26
N ARG A 277 -1.81 19.46 -0.94
CA ARG A 277 -1.31 20.54 -1.81
C ARG A 277 0.20 20.42 -2.02
N GLN A 278 0.96 20.25 -0.94
CA GLN A 278 2.41 20.09 -1.00
C GLN A 278 2.83 18.83 -1.78
N LEU A 279 2.11 17.73 -1.64
CA LEU A 279 2.38 16.51 -2.41
C LEU A 279 2.14 16.68 -3.91
N ARG A 280 1.11 17.45 -4.30
CA ARG A 280 0.87 17.76 -5.70
C ARG A 280 1.92 18.72 -6.25
N ASP A 281 2.25 19.76 -5.49
CA ASP A 281 3.37 20.64 -5.80
C ASP A 281 4.64 19.83 -6.11
N ARG A 282 4.98 18.89 -5.21
CA ARG A 282 6.12 17.98 -5.42
C ARG A 282 5.98 17.10 -6.66
N TRP A 283 4.78 16.57 -6.95
CA TRP A 283 4.53 15.78 -8.16
C TRP A 283 4.77 16.59 -9.44
N PHE A 284 4.26 17.82 -9.49
CA PHE A 284 4.43 18.70 -10.66
C PHE A 284 5.86 19.21 -10.78
N ALA A 285 6.57 19.43 -9.67
CA ALA A 285 7.99 19.72 -9.69
C ALA A 285 8.82 18.56 -10.28
N LEU A 286 8.54 17.31 -9.90
CA LEU A 286 9.19 16.12 -10.50
C LEU A 286 8.87 15.99 -11.98
N ARG A 287 7.60 16.22 -12.37
CA ARG A 287 7.22 16.26 -13.79
C ARG A 287 7.99 17.34 -14.56
N MET A 288 8.16 18.52 -13.97
CA MET A 288 8.90 19.62 -14.56
C MET A 288 10.35 19.25 -14.83
N ASP A 289 11.05 18.69 -13.84
CA ASP A 289 12.43 18.18 -14.01
C ASP A 289 12.50 17.11 -15.11
N LEU A 290 11.56 16.15 -15.14
CA LEU A 290 11.52 15.12 -16.18
C LEU A 290 11.33 15.71 -17.58
N GLU A 291 10.36 16.62 -17.77
CA GLU A 291 10.14 17.26 -19.07
C GLU A 291 11.31 18.18 -19.47
N ASP A 292 12.02 18.79 -18.50
CA ASP A 292 13.25 19.54 -18.75
C ASP A 292 14.39 18.64 -19.26
N ARG A 293 14.56 17.46 -18.67
CA ARG A 293 15.54 16.46 -19.15
C ARG A 293 15.17 15.89 -20.51
N LEU A 294 13.88 15.66 -20.75
CA LEU A 294 13.38 15.19 -22.04
C LEU A 294 13.67 16.17 -23.18
N GLU A 295 13.59 17.48 -22.91
CA GLU A 295 13.95 18.51 -23.89
C GLU A 295 15.43 18.45 -24.28
N MET A 296 16.32 18.15 -23.33
CA MET A 296 17.75 18.03 -23.60
C MET A 296 18.08 16.91 -24.60
N VAL A 297 17.22 15.90 -24.70
CA VAL A 297 17.34 14.79 -25.67
C VAL A 297 16.39 14.94 -26.88
N GLY A 298 15.87 16.15 -27.10
CA GLY A 298 15.09 16.50 -28.29
C GLY A 298 13.59 16.18 -28.21
N ILE A 299 13.06 15.86 -27.03
CA ILE A 299 11.62 15.65 -26.83
C ILE A 299 10.97 16.95 -26.34
N ALA A 300 10.06 17.51 -27.14
CA ALA A 300 9.42 18.78 -26.84
C ALA A 300 8.61 18.75 -25.53
N LYS A 301 8.79 19.77 -24.67
CA LYS A 301 7.99 19.97 -23.45
C LYS A 301 6.53 20.18 -23.75
N SER A 302 5.68 19.93 -22.74
CA SER A 302 4.30 20.38 -22.81
C SER A 302 4.22 21.92 -22.69
N ARG A 303 3.07 22.51 -23.03
CA ARG A 303 2.92 23.99 -23.13
C ARG A 303 3.13 24.75 -21.82
N ARG A 304 2.96 24.11 -20.64
CA ARG A 304 3.10 24.70 -19.29
C ARG A 304 2.48 26.10 -19.13
N ASP A 305 1.41 26.41 -19.86
CA ASP A 305 0.80 27.74 -19.96
C ASP A 305 -0.44 27.91 -19.06
N GLY A 306 -0.76 26.88 -18.27
CA GLY A 306 -1.88 26.86 -17.35
C GLY A 306 -1.73 27.88 -16.21
N GLN A 307 -2.80 28.63 -15.94
CA GLN A 307 -2.80 29.69 -14.92
C GLN A 307 -3.50 29.28 -13.62
N TYR A 308 -3.98 28.04 -13.53
CA TYR A 308 -4.70 27.57 -12.33
C TYR A 308 -3.71 27.18 -11.24
N GLN A 309 -3.58 28.04 -10.23
CA GLN A 309 -2.70 27.85 -9.07
C GLN A 309 -1.25 27.49 -9.47
N PRO A 310 -0.53 28.43 -10.09
CA PRO A 310 0.79 28.19 -10.66
C PRO A 310 1.80 27.71 -9.62
N ASP A 311 1.62 28.06 -8.36
CA ASP A 311 2.48 27.65 -7.24
C ASP A 311 2.32 26.17 -6.83
N VAL A 312 1.26 25.49 -7.29
CA VAL A 312 1.03 24.06 -7.02
C VAL A 312 1.14 23.23 -8.29
N PHE A 313 0.59 23.74 -9.40
CA PHE A 313 0.49 22.99 -10.64
C PHE A 313 1.54 23.36 -11.67
N HIS A 314 2.47 24.29 -11.37
CA HIS A 314 3.63 24.62 -12.22
C HIS A 314 3.30 24.83 -13.72
N GLY A 315 2.15 25.44 -14.01
CA GLY A 315 1.73 25.68 -15.40
C GLY A 315 0.98 24.53 -16.07
N TYR A 316 0.76 23.40 -15.41
CA TYR A 316 0.16 22.19 -16.03
C TYR A 316 -1.35 22.08 -15.90
N CYS A 317 -2.01 23.05 -15.26
CA CYS A 317 -3.46 23.09 -15.11
C CYS A 317 -4.03 24.44 -15.58
N THR A 318 -5.01 24.40 -16.47
CA THR A 318 -5.69 25.59 -17.01
C THR A 318 -6.94 25.97 -16.22
N GLY A 319 -7.51 25.06 -15.41
CA GLY A 319 -8.69 25.33 -14.60
C GLY A 319 -8.98 24.27 -13.52
N PRO A 320 -9.95 24.53 -12.62
CA PRO A 320 -10.39 23.56 -11.62
C PRO A 320 -11.24 22.45 -12.24
N ASN A 321 -11.28 21.28 -11.58
CA ASN A 321 -12.16 20.13 -11.87
C ASN A 321 -11.63 19.14 -12.91
N ARG A 322 -12.26 17.96 -12.93
CA ARG A 322 -11.95 16.77 -13.76
C ARG A 322 -12.27 16.91 -15.25
N ARG A 323 -12.15 18.10 -15.82
CA ARG A 323 -12.34 18.21 -17.27
C ARG A 323 -11.05 17.77 -17.96
N PRO A 324 -11.11 16.89 -18.98
CA PRO A 324 -9.92 16.37 -19.65
C PRO A 324 -9.03 17.47 -20.27
N ASP A 325 -9.61 18.61 -20.63
CA ASP A 325 -8.95 19.78 -21.21
C ASP A 325 -8.28 20.70 -20.17
N HIS A 326 -8.50 20.46 -18.87
CA HIS A 326 -7.89 21.27 -17.82
C HIS A 326 -6.46 20.86 -17.47
N TYR A 327 -6.15 19.58 -17.62
CA TYR A 327 -4.80 19.07 -17.42
C TYR A 327 -4.04 19.11 -18.74
N ILE A 328 -2.88 19.75 -18.76
CA ILE A 328 -2.00 19.75 -19.91
C ILE A 328 -1.17 18.46 -19.87
N PRO A 329 -1.39 17.48 -20.77
CA PRO A 329 -0.69 16.21 -20.73
C PRO A 329 0.79 16.37 -21.08
N MET A 330 1.59 15.40 -20.64
CA MET A 330 3.01 15.32 -20.98
C MET A 330 3.16 14.85 -22.42
N ASN A 331 4.14 15.41 -23.12
CA ASN A 331 4.59 14.87 -24.40
C ASN A 331 5.58 13.74 -24.11
N LEU A 332 5.11 12.50 -24.19
CA LEU A 332 5.95 11.33 -24.01
C LEU A 332 6.52 10.87 -25.37
N PRO A 333 7.78 10.41 -25.43
CA PRO A 333 8.31 9.80 -26.63
C PRO A 333 7.51 8.53 -26.96
N THR A 334 7.24 8.29 -28.23
CA THR A 334 6.64 7.02 -28.70
C THR A 334 7.62 5.86 -28.59
N ASN A 335 8.93 6.15 -28.57
CA ASN A 335 10.01 5.18 -28.43
C ASN A 335 10.56 5.21 -27.00
N SER A 336 10.39 4.11 -26.26
CA SER A 336 10.85 3.97 -24.88
C SER A 336 12.37 3.98 -24.71
N SER A 337 13.15 3.71 -25.76
CA SER A 337 14.63 3.74 -25.68
C SER A 337 15.19 5.12 -25.32
N VAL A 338 14.47 6.20 -25.64
CA VAL A 338 14.84 7.57 -25.28
C VAL A 338 14.81 7.78 -23.75
N LEU A 339 13.95 7.04 -23.04
CA LEU A 339 13.89 7.13 -21.58
C LEU A 339 15.11 6.50 -20.92
N SER A 340 15.70 5.47 -21.53
CA SER A 340 16.90 4.81 -21.02
C SER A 340 18.13 5.73 -21.05
N SER A 341 18.24 6.61 -22.05
CA SER A 341 19.35 7.57 -22.16
C SER A 341 19.29 8.72 -21.15
N LEU A 342 18.17 8.94 -20.46
CA LEU A 342 18.05 10.02 -19.47
C LEU A 342 18.81 9.75 -18.17
N TYR A 343 19.17 8.50 -17.93
CA TYR A 343 19.75 8.04 -16.66
C TYR A 343 21.13 7.38 -16.82
N THR A 344 21.71 7.45 -18.03
CA THR A 344 23.10 7.13 -18.34
C THR A 344 23.88 8.42 -18.52
#